data_AF-A0A349GZ15-F1
#
_entry.id   AF-A0A349GZ15-F1
#
_cell.length_a   1.000
_cell.length_b   1.000
_cell.length_c   1.000
_cell.angle_alpha   90.00
_cell.angle_beta   90.00
_cell.angle_gamma   90.00
#
_symmetry.space_group_name_H-M   'P 1'
#
loop_
_entity.id
_entity.type
_entity.pdbx_description
1 polymer ?
#
loop_
_entity_poly.entity_id
_entity_poly.type
_entity_poly.pdbx_seq_one_letter_code
_entity_poly.pdbx_strand_id
1 'polypeptide(L)'
;MREGYWCNYRQGAWFPIHEHEHWIRGDGNAKKLGLPDALIRTFGSFCLVKDRNIFLLCLMHQAPIMRVRGHGEHISFEFACEDPDAPLREIMGFLDKNAGPCTGVFIRNFAKDKALSASYEQLCQWVAQDGAGSVMAHADTEVLSSDVASELQRRRASCETVDGEVGLFWMSLDGQKFFSRTVPLGDADTYGEFKICDVSHYTAWPQAQQKYTAWREKEYEEVPRGRVVFKVKPGKFIIYMPKELGRHEAKLLQKLRIPSALAMFDYSDIHYQLNPFQSE
;
A
#
# COMPACT_ATOMS: atom_id res chain seq x y z
N MET A 1 -2.28 11.92 10.45
CA MET A 1 -0.82 11.59 10.46
C MET A 1 -0.40 11.06 9.09
N ARG A 2 0.80 11.40 8.58
CA ARG A 2 1.33 10.90 7.28
C ARG A 2 2.65 10.12 7.41
N GLU A 3 3.00 9.75 8.63
CA GLU A 3 4.28 9.11 8.97
C GLU A 3 4.09 7.59 9.11
N GLY A 4 5.16 6.84 8.82
CA GLY A 4 5.24 5.41 9.08
C GLY A 4 6.00 5.13 10.37
N TYR A 5 5.68 4.03 11.04
CA TYR A 5 6.46 3.55 12.17
C TYR A 5 6.73 2.05 12.05
N TRP A 6 7.86 1.64 12.61
CA TRP A 6 8.07 0.29 13.10
C TRP A 6 7.96 0.29 14.63
N CYS A 7 7.27 -0.69 15.18
CA CYS A 7 7.20 -0.94 16.61
C CYS A 7 7.71 -2.35 16.90
N ASN A 8 8.56 -2.54 17.90
CA ASN A 8 8.76 -3.84 18.54
C ASN A 8 7.87 -3.90 19.79
N TYR A 9 6.73 -4.57 19.69
CA TYR A 9 5.71 -4.54 20.73
C TYR A 9 6.05 -5.40 21.96
N ARG A 10 7.13 -6.18 21.90
CA ARG A 10 7.67 -6.88 23.08
C ARG A 10 8.58 -5.97 23.90
N GLN A 11 9.29 -5.06 23.25
CA GLN A 11 10.25 -4.15 23.87
C GLN A 11 9.69 -2.75 24.10
N GLY A 12 8.52 -2.42 23.52
CA GLY A 12 7.95 -1.07 23.53
C GLY A 12 8.79 -0.06 22.74
N ALA A 13 9.60 -0.53 21.78
CA ALA A 13 10.51 0.31 21.01
C ALA A 13 9.85 0.79 19.72
N TRP A 14 9.85 2.11 19.49
CA TRP A 14 9.19 2.77 18.36
C TRP A 14 10.20 3.52 17.49
N PHE A 15 10.09 3.34 16.18
CA PHE A 15 10.99 3.94 15.20
C PHE A 15 10.17 4.67 14.14
N PRO A 16 10.25 6.01 14.06
CA PRO A 16 9.64 6.77 12.98
C PRO A 16 10.42 6.53 11.69
N ILE A 17 9.70 6.33 10.59
CA ILE A 17 10.28 5.94 9.31
C ILE A 17 9.54 6.60 8.14
N HIS A 18 10.28 6.77 7.03
CA HIS A 18 9.72 7.27 5.78
C HIS A 18 9.23 6.13 4.87
N GLU A 19 9.87 4.95 4.92
CA GLU A 19 9.48 3.78 4.13
C GLU A 19 9.92 2.49 4.85
N HIS A 20 9.01 1.53 4.98
CA HIS A 20 9.18 0.35 5.84
C HIS A 20 10.29 -0.60 5.40
N GLU A 21 10.35 -0.96 4.12
CA GLU A 21 11.33 -1.93 3.62
C GLU A 21 12.73 -1.33 3.53
N HIS A 22 12.87 -0.13 2.99
CA HIS A 22 14.17 0.55 2.89
C HIS A 22 14.75 0.81 4.27
N TRP A 23 13.93 1.27 5.22
CA TRP A 23 14.43 1.55 6.56
C TRP A 23 14.94 0.28 7.25
N ILE A 24 14.19 -0.81 7.23
CA ILE A 24 14.56 -2.03 7.96
C ILE A 24 15.79 -2.71 7.37
N ARG A 25 16.00 -2.57 6.05
CA ARG A 25 17.20 -3.05 5.35
C ARG A 25 18.42 -2.14 5.51
N GLY A 26 18.23 -0.93 6.02
CA GLY A 26 19.33 -0.01 6.31
C GLY A 26 20.27 -0.53 7.39
N ASP A 27 21.53 -0.07 7.35
CA ASP A 27 22.61 -0.59 8.18
C ASP A 27 22.27 -0.56 9.68
N GLY A 28 22.20 -1.76 10.27
CA GLY A 28 21.94 -1.97 11.69
C GLY A 28 20.48 -1.74 12.14
N ASN A 29 19.58 -1.28 11.27
CA ASN A 29 18.20 -0.94 11.67
C ASN A 29 17.38 -2.16 12.08
N ALA A 30 17.48 -3.27 11.35
CA ALA A 30 16.84 -4.53 11.76
C ALA A 30 17.30 -4.98 13.16
N LYS A 31 18.59 -4.84 13.49
CA LYS A 31 19.11 -5.16 14.83
C LYS A 31 18.58 -4.19 15.89
N LYS A 32 18.52 -2.89 15.58
CA LYS A 32 17.93 -1.87 16.47
C LYS A 32 16.46 -2.16 16.76
N LEU A 33 15.71 -2.62 15.75
CA LEU A 33 14.32 -3.05 15.89
C LEU A 33 14.18 -4.39 16.65
N GLY A 34 15.28 -5.08 16.94
CA GLY A 34 15.28 -6.33 17.70
C GLY A 34 15.00 -7.57 16.87
N LEU A 35 15.26 -7.55 15.55
CA LEU A 35 15.14 -8.75 14.72
C LEU A 35 16.27 -9.74 15.02
N PRO A 36 16.00 -11.05 15.06
CA PRO A 36 17.03 -12.07 15.22
C PRO A 36 18.03 -12.07 14.06
N ASP A 37 19.32 -12.26 14.34
CA ASP A 37 20.37 -12.33 13.30
C ASP A 37 20.08 -13.40 12.23
N ALA A 38 19.42 -14.50 12.60
CA ALA A 38 19.00 -15.54 11.67
C ALA A 38 18.01 -15.02 10.62
N LEU A 39 17.05 -14.21 11.04
CA LEU A 39 16.07 -13.57 10.15
C LEU A 39 16.74 -12.49 9.29
N ILE A 40 17.67 -11.71 9.85
CA ILE A 40 18.39 -10.68 9.07
C ILE A 40 19.18 -11.30 7.91
N ARG A 41 19.80 -12.47 8.13
CA ARG A 41 20.52 -13.20 7.07
C ARG A 41 19.63 -13.61 5.90
N THR A 42 18.31 -13.74 6.09
CA THR A 42 17.40 -14.09 4.98
C THR A 42 17.03 -12.90 4.11
N PHE A 43 17.37 -11.65 4.48
CA PHE A 43 16.95 -10.46 3.73
C PHE A 43 17.38 -10.48 2.26
N GLY A 44 18.58 -11.02 1.99
CA GLY A 44 19.11 -11.14 0.63
C GLY A 44 18.35 -12.12 -0.26
N SER A 45 17.50 -12.97 0.31
CA SER A 45 16.63 -13.89 -0.45
C SER A 45 15.37 -13.22 -1.02
N PHE A 46 15.08 -11.98 -0.61
CA PHE A 46 13.94 -11.21 -1.07
C PHE A 46 14.43 -10.07 -1.98
N CYS A 47 13.93 -10.05 -3.21
CA CYS A 47 14.15 -8.95 -4.15
C CYS A 47 13.49 -7.68 -3.62
N LEU A 48 14.29 -6.62 -3.47
CA LEU A 48 13.82 -5.31 -3.01
C LEU A 48 12.66 -4.82 -3.90
N VAL A 49 11.62 -4.24 -3.29
CA VAL A 49 10.39 -3.77 -3.96
C VAL A 49 9.51 -4.90 -4.49
N LYS A 50 10.05 -5.85 -5.26
CA LYS A 50 9.28 -6.94 -5.86
C LYS A 50 8.69 -7.87 -4.80
N ASP A 51 9.53 -8.35 -3.89
CA ASP A 51 9.09 -9.27 -2.84
C ASP A 51 8.66 -8.54 -1.57
N ARG A 52 8.43 -7.22 -1.63
CA ARG A 52 8.19 -6.34 -0.46
C ARG A 52 7.11 -6.89 0.46
N ASN A 53 5.96 -7.27 -0.09
CA ASN A 53 4.83 -7.72 0.72
C ASN A 53 5.13 -9.05 1.42
N ILE A 54 5.74 -9.99 0.72
CA ILE A 54 6.14 -11.29 1.28
C ILE A 54 7.23 -11.08 2.34
N PHE A 55 8.20 -10.21 2.05
CA PHE A 55 9.25 -9.83 2.98
C PHE A 55 8.67 -9.27 4.28
N LEU A 56 7.81 -8.24 4.21
CA LEU A 56 7.23 -7.60 5.38
C LEU A 56 6.36 -8.56 6.21
N LEU A 57 5.54 -9.38 5.55
CA LEU A 57 4.76 -10.43 6.22
C LEU A 57 5.68 -11.43 6.94
N CYS A 58 6.73 -11.90 6.27
CA CYS A 58 7.73 -12.80 6.84
C CYS A 58 8.34 -12.22 8.12
N LEU A 59 8.69 -10.92 8.12
CA LEU A 59 9.24 -10.28 9.31
C LEU A 59 8.24 -10.25 10.47
N MET A 60 6.98 -9.88 10.21
CA MET A 60 5.94 -9.83 11.25
C MET A 60 5.60 -11.21 11.83
N HIS A 61 5.68 -12.26 11.02
CA HIS A 61 5.48 -13.64 11.50
C HIS A 61 6.66 -14.19 12.31
N GLN A 62 7.87 -13.65 12.11
CA GLN A 62 9.10 -14.19 12.73
C GLN A 62 9.69 -13.29 13.82
N ALA A 63 9.16 -12.09 14.02
CA ALA A 63 9.61 -11.16 15.03
C ALA A 63 8.41 -10.43 15.66
N PRO A 64 8.52 -10.02 16.94
CA PRO A 64 7.45 -9.32 17.64
C PRO A 64 7.38 -7.85 17.22
N ILE A 65 7.19 -7.62 15.92
CA ILE A 65 7.17 -6.30 15.32
C ILE A 65 5.82 -5.99 14.70
N MET A 66 5.47 -4.71 14.70
CA MET A 66 4.25 -4.16 14.13
C MET A 66 4.60 -3.03 13.17
N ARG A 67 4.03 -3.10 11.98
CA ARG A 67 4.05 -2.03 10.99
C ARG A 67 2.90 -1.07 11.28
N VAL A 68 3.19 0.24 11.29
CA VAL A 68 2.17 1.28 11.48
C VAL A 68 2.25 2.29 10.35
N ARG A 69 1.08 2.72 9.82
CA ARG A 69 0.98 3.71 8.74
C ARG A 69 -0.12 4.73 9.03
N GLY A 70 0.22 6.01 8.97
CA GLY A 70 -0.75 7.10 8.97
C GLY A 70 -1.23 7.44 7.55
N HIS A 71 -2.55 7.48 7.35
CA HIS A 71 -3.21 7.77 6.07
C HIS A 71 -4.12 9.00 6.18
N GLY A 72 -3.60 10.08 6.78
CA GLY A 72 -4.38 11.30 7.01
C GLY A 72 -5.35 11.13 8.17
N GLU A 73 -6.58 10.69 7.87
CA GLU A 73 -7.70 10.54 8.81
C GLU A 73 -7.75 9.19 9.51
N HIS A 74 -7.00 8.20 9.02
CA HIS A 74 -6.91 6.88 9.64
C HIS A 74 -5.48 6.41 9.87
N ILE A 75 -5.30 5.48 10.79
CA ILE A 75 -4.04 4.85 11.14
C ILE A 75 -4.21 3.33 11.01
N SER A 76 -3.30 2.67 10.30
CA SER A 76 -3.28 1.21 10.20
C SER A 76 -2.16 0.62 11.06
N PHE A 77 -2.48 -0.47 11.74
CA PHE A 77 -1.58 -1.29 12.57
C PHE A 77 -1.61 -2.72 12.06
N GLU A 78 -0.44 -3.27 11.80
CA GLU A 78 -0.29 -4.56 11.15
C GLU A 78 0.76 -5.38 11.88
N PHE A 79 0.39 -6.58 12.32
CA PHE A 79 1.28 -7.50 13.03
C PHE A 79 0.84 -8.94 12.79
N ALA A 80 1.64 -9.90 13.24
CA ALA A 80 1.25 -11.30 13.29
C ALA A 80 1.56 -11.84 14.68
N CYS A 81 0.53 -12.09 15.50
CA CYS A 81 0.70 -12.64 16.84
C CYS A 81 -0.51 -13.47 17.26
N GLU A 82 -0.27 -14.65 17.84
CA GLU A 82 -1.34 -15.47 18.42
C GLU A 82 -1.96 -14.80 19.64
N ASP A 83 -1.15 -14.17 20.48
CA ASP A 83 -1.61 -13.42 21.64
C ASP A 83 -1.57 -11.91 21.33
N PRO A 84 -2.72 -11.27 21.08
CA PRO A 84 -2.73 -9.88 20.66
C PRO A 84 -2.59 -8.89 21.82
N ASP A 85 -2.49 -9.32 23.08
CA ASP A 85 -2.45 -8.42 24.24
C ASP A 85 -1.28 -7.42 24.18
N ALA A 86 -0.08 -7.90 23.86
CA ALA A 86 1.11 -7.05 23.74
C ALA A 86 0.98 -6.02 22.60
N PRO A 87 0.67 -6.40 21.34
CA PRO A 87 0.49 -5.41 20.29
C PRO A 87 -0.68 -4.47 20.56
N LEU A 88 -1.81 -4.93 21.11
CA LEU A 88 -2.96 -4.06 21.41
C LEU A 88 -2.63 -3.03 22.49
N ARG A 89 -1.87 -3.38 23.52
CA ARG A 89 -1.39 -2.43 24.52
C ARG A 89 -0.56 -1.31 23.89
N GLU A 90 0.36 -1.66 22.99
CA GLU A 90 1.19 -0.70 22.27
C GLU A 90 0.37 0.16 21.30
N ILE A 91 -0.63 -0.43 20.63
CA ILE A 91 -1.59 0.31 19.79
C ILE A 91 -2.33 1.35 20.62
N MET A 92 -2.90 0.98 21.76
CA MET A 92 -3.63 1.92 22.62
C MET A 92 -2.72 3.03 23.13
N GLY A 93 -1.53 2.69 23.63
CA GLY A 93 -0.57 3.69 24.10
C GLY A 93 -0.06 4.64 23.01
N PHE A 94 -0.04 4.18 21.75
CA PHE A 94 0.24 5.03 20.60
C PHE A 94 -0.93 5.95 20.27
N LEU A 95 -2.16 5.41 20.23
CA LEU A 95 -3.37 6.17 19.91
C LEU A 95 -3.66 7.26 20.94
N ASP A 96 -3.46 6.99 22.24
CA ASP A 96 -3.60 7.98 23.32
C ASP A 96 -2.81 9.26 23.09
N LYS A 97 -1.65 9.14 22.43
CA LYS A 97 -0.73 10.27 22.19
C LYS A 97 -0.96 10.95 20.85
N ASN A 98 -1.61 10.26 19.91
CA ASN A 98 -1.53 10.62 18.49
C ASN A 98 -2.87 10.66 17.75
N ALA A 99 -3.96 10.19 18.36
CA ALA A 99 -5.27 10.07 17.73
C ALA A 99 -6.31 10.94 18.45
N GLY A 100 -7.23 11.51 17.67
CA GLY A 100 -8.46 12.11 18.18
C GLY A 100 -9.59 11.08 18.24
N PRO A 101 -10.72 11.39 18.91
CA PRO A 101 -11.85 10.46 19.05
C PRO A 101 -12.37 9.90 17.71
N CYS A 102 -12.39 10.75 16.68
CA CYS A 102 -12.87 10.40 15.34
C CYS A 102 -11.79 9.81 14.42
N THR A 103 -10.56 9.63 14.87
CA THR A 103 -9.51 9.02 14.04
C THR A 103 -9.89 7.58 13.71
N GLY A 104 -9.90 7.24 12.42
CA GLY A 104 -10.12 5.87 11.98
C GLY A 104 -8.94 4.98 12.34
N VAL A 105 -9.20 3.77 12.82
CA VAL A 105 -8.19 2.81 13.22
C VAL A 105 -8.46 1.49 12.51
N PHE A 106 -7.43 1.01 11.80
CA PHE A 106 -7.44 -0.28 11.14
C PHE A 106 -6.42 -1.19 11.78
N ILE A 107 -6.83 -2.36 12.28
CA ILE A 107 -5.93 -3.34 12.90
C ILE A 107 -6.00 -4.64 12.12
N ARG A 108 -4.85 -5.12 11.64
CA ARG A 108 -4.72 -6.42 10.97
C ARG A 108 -3.79 -7.32 11.75
N ASN A 109 -4.30 -8.47 12.16
CA ASN A 109 -3.50 -9.56 12.73
C ASN A 109 -3.41 -10.71 11.72
N PHE A 110 -2.27 -10.87 11.07
CA PHE A 110 -2.05 -11.89 10.05
C PHE A 110 -1.94 -13.31 10.62
N ALA A 111 -1.58 -13.48 11.91
CA ALA A 111 -1.51 -14.81 12.51
C ALA A 111 -2.90 -15.44 12.68
N LYS A 112 -3.89 -14.61 13.01
CA LYS A 112 -5.28 -15.02 13.25
C LYS A 112 -6.23 -14.75 12.07
N ASP A 113 -5.69 -14.17 11.00
CA ASP A 113 -6.45 -13.65 9.86
C ASP A 113 -7.66 -12.80 10.25
N LYS A 114 -7.43 -11.87 11.17
CA LYS A 114 -8.47 -10.98 11.68
C LYS A 114 -8.18 -9.54 11.29
N ALA A 115 -9.22 -8.84 10.86
CA ALA A 115 -9.17 -7.42 10.57
C ALA A 115 -10.25 -6.67 11.36
N LEU A 116 -9.90 -5.48 11.82
CA LEU A 116 -10.79 -4.61 12.57
C LEU A 116 -10.71 -3.21 12.00
N SER A 117 -11.86 -2.55 11.87
CA SER A 117 -11.97 -1.15 11.50
C SER A 117 -12.94 -0.46 12.46
N ALA A 118 -12.48 0.58 13.15
CA ALA A 118 -13.26 1.32 14.14
C ALA A 118 -12.75 2.76 14.29
N SER A 119 -13.50 3.64 14.93
CA SER A 119 -12.92 4.90 15.44
C SER A 119 -12.10 4.65 16.70
N TYR A 120 -11.21 5.59 17.04
CA TYR A 120 -10.47 5.51 18.29
C TYR A 120 -11.40 5.49 19.52
N GLU A 121 -12.46 6.30 19.50
CA GLU A 121 -13.46 6.31 20.57
C GLU A 121 -14.15 4.95 20.75
N GLN A 122 -14.50 4.27 19.66
CA GLN A 122 -15.08 2.93 19.72
C GLN A 122 -14.11 1.90 20.32
N LEU A 123 -12.83 1.97 19.95
CA LEU A 123 -11.80 1.12 20.56
C LEU A 123 -11.70 1.35 22.08
N CYS A 124 -11.69 2.60 22.53
CA CYS A 124 -11.68 2.92 23.96
C CYS A 124 -12.88 2.33 24.71
N GLN A 125 -14.07 2.35 24.09
CA GLN A 125 -15.28 1.76 24.68
C GLN A 125 -15.14 0.24 24.85
N TRP A 126 -14.61 -0.47 23.84
CA TRP A 126 -14.38 -1.92 23.93
C TRP A 126 -13.32 -2.29 24.97
N VAL A 127 -12.22 -1.54 25.01
CA VAL A 127 -11.15 -1.76 26.00
C VAL A 127 -11.66 -1.52 27.42
N ALA A 128 -12.52 -0.51 27.62
CA ALA A 128 -13.10 -0.22 28.93
C ALA A 128 -14.08 -1.31 29.41
N GLN A 129 -14.77 -1.98 28.49
CA GLN A 129 -15.73 -3.04 28.80
C GLN A 129 -15.03 -4.36 29.14
N ASP A 130 -14.10 -4.79 28.27
CA ASP A 130 -13.62 -6.18 28.25
C ASP A 130 -12.08 -6.30 28.27
N GLY A 131 -11.35 -5.19 28.39
CA GLY A 131 -9.88 -5.13 28.37
C GLY A 131 -9.28 -5.11 26.97
N ALA A 132 -7.96 -4.90 26.86
CA ALA A 132 -7.30 -4.75 25.56
C ALA A 132 -7.42 -6.01 24.69
N GLY A 133 -7.31 -7.21 25.28
CA GLY A 133 -7.35 -8.49 24.55
C GLY A 133 -8.68 -8.80 23.85
N SER A 134 -9.79 -8.15 24.26
CA SER A 134 -11.12 -8.36 23.68
C SER A 134 -11.33 -7.62 22.36
N VAL A 135 -10.50 -6.62 22.05
CA VAL A 135 -10.65 -5.80 20.82
C VAL A 135 -10.66 -6.67 19.57
N MET A 136 -9.86 -7.74 19.54
CA MET A 136 -9.83 -8.68 18.42
C MET A 136 -10.99 -9.70 18.42
N ALA A 137 -11.85 -9.70 19.43
CA ALA A 137 -13.12 -10.44 19.41
C ALA A 137 -14.16 -9.75 18.52
N HIS A 138 -14.10 -8.42 18.38
CA HIS A 138 -14.93 -7.63 17.47
C HIS A 138 -14.41 -7.61 16.03
N ALA A 139 -13.24 -8.20 15.79
CA ALA A 139 -12.66 -8.28 14.46
C ALA A 139 -13.39 -9.34 13.62
N ASP A 140 -13.74 -8.96 12.39
CA ASP A 140 -14.27 -9.89 11.42
C ASP A 140 -13.19 -10.89 11.04
N THR A 141 -13.61 -12.16 10.93
CA THR A 141 -12.77 -13.19 10.31
C THR A 141 -12.94 -13.03 8.82
N GLU A 142 -11.98 -12.43 8.14
CA GLU A 142 -11.81 -12.70 6.72
C GLU A 142 -11.31 -14.14 6.62
N VAL A 143 -11.94 -14.99 5.81
CA VAL A 143 -11.45 -16.36 5.62
C VAL A 143 -10.41 -16.34 4.50
N LEU A 144 -9.12 -16.28 4.83
CA LEU A 144 -8.06 -16.85 4.00
C LEU A 144 -7.90 -18.32 4.42
N SER A 145 -8.26 -19.23 3.51
CA SER A 145 -8.17 -20.67 3.71
C SER A 145 -6.77 -21.07 4.18
N SER A 146 -6.73 -21.94 5.19
CA SER A 146 -5.60 -22.41 5.99
C SER A 146 -4.52 -23.20 5.23
N ASP A 147 -4.02 -22.66 4.13
CA ASP A 147 -3.07 -23.35 3.30
C ASP A 147 -2.11 -22.34 2.66
N VAL A 148 -1.49 -21.47 3.46
CA VAL A 148 -0.62 -20.39 2.95
C VAL A 148 0.50 -20.92 2.05
N ALA A 149 1.06 -22.10 2.33
CA ALA A 149 2.07 -22.74 1.46
C ALA A 149 1.48 -23.27 0.13
N SER A 150 0.29 -23.88 0.19
CA SER A 150 -0.42 -24.49 -0.94
C SER A 150 -1.11 -23.44 -1.83
N GLU A 151 -1.57 -22.34 -1.23
CA GLU A 151 -2.15 -21.15 -1.83
C GLU A 151 -1.04 -20.27 -2.44
N LEU A 152 0.17 -20.19 -1.85
CA LEU A 152 1.35 -19.57 -2.49
C LEU A 152 1.74 -20.30 -3.80
N GLN A 153 1.59 -21.62 -3.86
CA GLN A 153 1.78 -22.42 -5.07
C GLN A 153 0.62 -22.30 -6.08
N ARG A 154 -0.64 -22.23 -5.63
CA ARG A 154 -1.81 -22.00 -6.51
C ARG A 154 -1.93 -20.55 -7.00
N ARG A 155 -1.54 -19.56 -6.21
CA ARG A 155 -1.54 -18.12 -6.59
C ARG A 155 -0.35 -17.74 -7.44
N ARG A 156 0.78 -18.46 -7.33
CA ARG A 156 1.76 -18.50 -8.41
C ARG A 156 1.04 -18.93 -9.70
N ALA A 157 0.38 -20.07 -9.73
CA ALA A 157 -0.31 -20.52 -10.95
C ALA A 157 -1.49 -19.61 -11.44
N SER A 158 -2.20 -18.89 -10.56
CA SER A 158 -3.37 -18.07 -10.95
C SER A 158 -3.09 -16.57 -11.12
N CYS A 159 -1.95 -16.06 -10.64
CA CYS A 159 -1.53 -14.66 -10.84
C CYS A 159 -0.28 -14.56 -11.74
N GLU A 160 0.43 -15.66 -12.02
CA GLU A 160 1.53 -15.72 -13.00
C GLU A 160 1.09 -15.58 -14.47
N THR A 161 -0.19 -15.34 -14.76
CA THR A 161 -0.67 -15.32 -16.17
C THR A 161 -1.22 -13.98 -16.65
N VAL A 162 -1.42 -13.00 -15.76
CA VAL A 162 -1.87 -11.65 -16.16
C VAL A 162 -0.71 -10.67 -16.01
N ASP A 163 0.04 -10.51 -17.10
CA ASP A 163 0.99 -9.42 -17.24
C ASP A 163 0.26 -8.07 -17.14
N GLY A 164 0.86 -7.10 -16.46
CA GLY A 164 0.37 -5.72 -16.38
C GLY A 164 0.81 -4.99 -15.13
N GLU A 165 0.81 -3.66 -15.21
CA GLU A 165 1.24 -2.78 -14.13
C GLU A 165 0.12 -1.87 -13.65
N VAL A 166 0.09 -1.60 -12.35
CA VAL A 166 -0.82 -0.62 -11.72
C VAL A 166 -0.01 0.55 -11.16
N GLY A 167 -0.61 1.73 -11.11
CA GLY A 167 0.04 2.93 -10.58
C GLY A 167 -0.41 4.18 -11.28
N LEU A 168 0.49 5.15 -11.43
CA LEU A 168 0.15 6.44 -12.03
C LEU A 168 1.06 6.76 -13.20
N PHE A 169 0.61 7.65 -14.06
CA PHE A 169 1.37 8.12 -15.21
C PHE A 169 1.05 9.57 -15.57
N TRP A 170 1.98 10.17 -16.30
CA TRP A 170 1.82 11.40 -17.05
C TRP A 170 2.19 11.17 -18.50
N MET A 171 1.43 11.75 -19.40
CA MET A 171 1.69 11.71 -20.84
C MET A 171 1.45 13.09 -21.44
N SER A 172 2.36 13.56 -22.29
CA SER A 172 2.09 14.77 -23.08
C SER A 172 0.98 14.51 -24.10
N LEU A 173 0.24 15.55 -24.50
CA LEU A 173 -0.86 15.42 -25.47
C LEU A 173 -0.41 14.85 -26.82
N ASP A 174 0.82 15.11 -27.25
CA ASP A 174 1.44 14.52 -28.46
C ASP A 174 1.88 13.06 -28.27
N GLY A 175 1.78 12.53 -27.04
CA GLY A 175 2.20 11.19 -26.64
C GLY A 175 3.71 11.00 -26.57
N GLN A 176 4.54 12.00 -26.87
CA GLN A 176 6.00 11.84 -26.97
C GLN A 176 6.66 11.66 -25.60
N LYS A 177 6.22 12.41 -24.60
CA LYS A 177 6.73 12.33 -23.22
C LYS A 177 5.82 11.43 -22.42
N PHE A 178 6.42 10.45 -21.76
CA PHE A 178 5.73 9.51 -20.89
C PHE A 178 6.55 9.24 -19.63
N PHE A 179 5.93 9.43 -18.48
CA PHE A 179 6.47 9.05 -17.18
C PHE A 179 5.43 8.21 -16.46
N SER A 180 5.86 7.10 -15.87
CA SER A 180 5.00 6.29 -15.01
C SER A 180 5.73 5.96 -13.72
N ARG A 181 4.95 5.84 -12.65
CA ARG A 181 5.37 5.23 -11.40
C ARG A 181 4.40 4.12 -11.08
N THR A 182 4.84 2.90 -11.37
CA THR A 182 4.01 1.70 -11.39
C THR A 182 4.68 0.57 -10.66
N VAL A 183 3.88 -0.43 -10.29
CA VAL A 183 4.33 -1.73 -9.77
C VAL A 183 3.64 -2.83 -10.59
N PRO A 184 4.29 -3.98 -10.79
CA PRO A 184 3.63 -5.16 -11.36
C PRO A 184 2.35 -5.50 -10.59
N LEU A 185 1.33 -6.03 -11.27
CA LEU A 185 0.06 -6.39 -10.64
C LEU A 185 0.22 -7.36 -9.46
N GLY A 186 1.19 -8.28 -9.54
CA GLY A 186 1.52 -9.20 -8.44
C GLY A 186 2.06 -8.52 -7.19
N ASP A 187 2.67 -7.34 -7.35
CA ASP A 187 3.29 -6.55 -6.28
C ASP A 187 2.36 -5.44 -5.76
N ALA A 188 1.17 -5.31 -6.35
CA ALA A 188 0.20 -4.29 -6.04
C ALA A 188 -0.47 -4.50 -4.66
N ASP A 189 -0.66 -3.40 -3.94
CA ASP A 189 -1.38 -3.36 -2.67
C ASP A 189 -2.88 -3.59 -2.89
N THR A 190 -3.54 -4.29 -1.96
CA THR A 190 -5.00 -4.47 -1.98
C THR A 190 -5.68 -3.30 -1.29
N TYR A 191 -6.67 -2.71 -1.95
CA TYR A 191 -7.56 -1.69 -1.39
C TYR A 191 -9.01 -2.03 -1.77
N GLY A 192 -9.75 -2.63 -0.83
CA GLY A 192 -11.07 -3.18 -1.09
C GLY A 192 -11.04 -4.22 -2.21
N GLU A 193 -11.85 -4.01 -3.25
CA GLU A 193 -11.90 -4.87 -4.44
C GLU A 193 -10.85 -4.54 -5.51
N PHE A 194 -9.91 -3.64 -5.21
CA PHE A 194 -8.89 -3.15 -6.15
C PHE A 194 -7.47 -3.54 -5.74
N LYS A 195 -6.61 -3.61 -6.74
CA LYS A 195 -5.15 -3.64 -6.66
C LYS A 195 -4.61 -2.29 -7.11
N ILE A 196 -3.80 -1.66 -6.27
CA ILE A 196 -3.32 -0.29 -6.45
C ILE A 196 -1.81 -0.18 -6.19
N CYS A 197 -1.22 0.93 -6.63
CA CYS A 197 0.12 1.35 -6.21
C CYS A 197 -0.03 2.47 -5.17
N ASP A 198 0.58 2.30 -3.99
CA ASP A 198 0.58 3.29 -2.90
C ASP A 198 1.58 4.44 -3.16
N VAL A 199 1.35 5.15 -4.27
CA VAL A 199 2.11 6.34 -4.66
C VAL A 199 1.11 7.44 -5.00
N SER A 200 1.37 8.66 -4.53
CA SER A 200 0.55 9.83 -4.87
C SER A 200 1.17 10.60 -6.04
N HIS A 201 0.34 11.37 -6.76
CA HIS A 201 0.83 12.24 -7.83
C HIS A 201 1.86 13.25 -7.30
N TYR A 202 1.60 13.82 -6.13
CA TYR A 202 2.48 14.78 -5.48
C TYR A 202 3.89 14.20 -5.21
N THR A 203 3.99 12.97 -4.69
CA THR A 203 5.30 12.39 -4.35
C THR A 203 6.07 11.91 -5.58
N ALA A 204 5.37 11.54 -6.66
CA ALA A 204 6.00 11.10 -7.91
C ALA A 204 6.35 12.25 -8.86
N TRP A 205 5.70 13.41 -8.75
CA TRP A 205 5.87 14.52 -9.69
C TRP A 205 7.30 15.04 -9.85
N PRO A 206 8.09 15.23 -8.77
CA PRO A 206 9.48 15.70 -8.90
C PRO A 206 10.34 14.80 -9.80
N GLN A 207 10.05 13.50 -9.83
CA GLN A 207 10.76 12.53 -10.69
C GLN A 207 10.39 12.71 -12.16
N ALA A 208 9.13 13.05 -12.45
CA ALA A 208 8.66 13.37 -13.79
C ALA A 208 9.31 14.67 -14.31
N GLN A 209 9.42 15.69 -13.47
CA GLN A 209 10.09 16.96 -13.78
C GLN A 209 11.61 16.79 -13.97
N GLN A 210 12.23 15.92 -13.18
CA GLN A 210 13.64 15.56 -13.35
C GLN A 210 13.87 14.90 -14.71
N LYS A 211 12.96 14.01 -15.14
CA LYS A 211 13.04 13.32 -16.43
C LYS A 211 12.78 14.24 -17.61
N TYR A 212 11.83 15.17 -17.50
CA TYR A 212 11.42 16.05 -18.59
C TYR A 212 11.55 17.52 -18.18
N THR A 213 12.57 18.20 -18.71
CA THR A 213 12.82 19.63 -18.48
C THR A 213 11.62 20.52 -18.78
N ALA A 214 10.84 20.18 -19.81
CA ALA A 214 9.61 20.89 -20.19
C ALA A 214 8.48 20.86 -19.14
N TRP A 215 8.62 20.05 -18.08
CA TRP A 215 7.64 19.93 -17.00
C TRP A 215 8.09 20.59 -15.70
N ARG A 216 9.32 21.15 -15.63
CA ARG A 216 9.90 21.70 -14.39
C ARG A 216 9.12 22.88 -13.80
N GLU A 217 8.58 23.74 -14.67
CA GLU A 217 7.81 24.92 -14.25
C GLU A 217 6.30 24.63 -14.22
N LYS A 218 5.89 23.36 -14.35
CA LYS A 218 4.49 22.94 -14.33
C LYS A 218 4.15 22.27 -13.01
N GLU A 219 2.94 22.50 -12.54
CA GLU A 219 2.29 21.66 -11.53
C GLU A 219 1.86 20.33 -12.15
N TYR A 220 1.75 19.31 -11.30
CA TYR A 220 1.41 17.95 -11.75
C TYR A 220 0.03 17.85 -12.40
N GLU A 221 -0.83 18.84 -12.17
CA GLU A 221 -2.18 18.91 -12.72
C GLU A 221 -2.22 19.47 -14.14
N GLU A 222 -1.19 20.23 -14.53
CA GLU A 222 -1.08 20.91 -15.82
C GLU A 222 -0.51 20.02 -16.93
N VAL A 223 -0.15 18.79 -16.57
CA VAL A 223 0.26 17.75 -17.50
C VAL A 223 -0.78 16.63 -17.45
N PRO A 224 -1.30 16.17 -18.61
CA PRO A 224 -2.26 15.09 -18.65
C PRO A 224 -1.73 13.87 -17.89
N ARG A 225 -2.54 13.37 -16.96
CA ARG A 225 -2.16 12.33 -16.01
C ARG A 225 -3.25 11.29 -15.87
N GLY A 226 -2.89 10.14 -15.35
CA GLY A 226 -3.85 9.08 -15.12
C GLY A 226 -3.41 8.11 -14.04
N ARG A 227 -4.35 7.24 -13.67
CA ARG A 227 -4.13 6.17 -12.72
C ARG A 227 -4.64 4.87 -13.28
N VAL A 228 -3.86 3.82 -13.10
CA VAL A 228 -4.21 2.45 -13.39
C VAL A 228 -4.39 1.71 -12.09
N VAL A 229 -5.56 1.11 -11.92
CA VAL A 229 -5.86 0.16 -10.85
C VAL A 229 -6.34 -1.14 -11.48
N PHE A 230 -6.34 -2.24 -10.73
CA PHE A 230 -6.92 -3.49 -11.22
C PHE A 230 -8.06 -3.94 -10.30
N LYS A 231 -9.25 -4.10 -10.86
CA LYS A 231 -10.43 -4.59 -10.15
C LYS A 231 -10.42 -6.12 -10.14
N VAL A 232 -10.32 -6.72 -8.96
CA VAL A 232 -10.11 -8.18 -8.79
C VAL A 232 -11.27 -8.99 -9.36
N LYS A 233 -12.50 -8.50 -9.20
CA LYS A 233 -13.70 -9.05 -9.85
C LYS A 233 -14.36 -7.92 -10.64
N PRO A 234 -14.36 -7.94 -11.99
CA PRO A 234 -14.23 -9.12 -12.85
C PRO A 234 -12.80 -9.44 -13.37
N GLY A 235 -11.75 -8.81 -12.85
CA GLY A 235 -10.37 -9.01 -13.33
C GLY A 235 -10.02 -8.08 -14.49
N LYS A 236 -10.15 -6.77 -14.26
CA LYS A 236 -9.95 -5.73 -15.28
C LYS A 236 -9.05 -4.61 -14.77
N PHE A 237 -8.17 -4.11 -15.63
CA PHE A 237 -7.46 -2.85 -15.42
C PHE A 237 -8.42 -1.70 -15.69
N ILE A 238 -8.62 -0.83 -14.70
CA ILE A 238 -9.34 0.43 -14.88
C ILE A 238 -8.30 1.53 -15.02
N ILE A 239 -8.37 2.27 -16.12
CA ILE A 239 -7.42 3.32 -16.49
C ILE A 239 -8.17 4.64 -16.48
N TYR A 240 -7.99 5.40 -15.42
CA TYR A 240 -8.52 6.76 -15.29
C TYR A 240 -7.62 7.74 -16.02
N MET A 241 -8.15 8.46 -17.00
CA MET A 241 -7.37 9.44 -17.76
C MET A 241 -8.25 10.47 -18.49
N PRO A 242 -7.70 11.63 -18.90
CA PRO A 242 -8.42 12.61 -19.69
C PRO A 242 -8.74 12.08 -21.11
N LYS A 243 -9.86 12.54 -21.69
CA LYS A 243 -10.35 12.14 -23.03
C LYS A 243 -9.33 12.46 -24.13
N GLU A 244 -8.56 13.52 -23.94
CA GLU A 244 -7.53 14.02 -24.85
C GLU A 244 -6.40 13.01 -25.06
N LEU A 245 -6.20 12.08 -24.11
CA LEU A 245 -5.24 10.99 -24.23
C LEU A 245 -5.81 9.74 -24.93
N GLY A 246 -7.10 9.71 -25.28
CA GLY A 246 -7.74 8.54 -25.90
C GLY A 246 -7.08 8.08 -27.20
N ARG A 247 -6.50 9.00 -27.98
CA ARG A 247 -5.73 8.64 -29.19
C ARG A 247 -4.44 7.86 -28.91
N HIS A 248 -4.00 7.79 -27.65
CA HIS A 248 -2.77 7.14 -27.21
C HIS A 248 -3.01 5.86 -26.39
N GLU A 249 -4.25 5.36 -26.31
CA GLU A 249 -4.60 4.14 -25.55
C GLU A 249 -3.64 2.97 -25.84
N ALA A 250 -3.43 2.63 -27.12
CA ALA A 250 -2.56 1.52 -27.50
C ALA A 250 -1.10 1.70 -27.02
N LYS A 251 -0.59 2.93 -27.08
CA LYS A 251 0.75 3.29 -26.60
C LYS A 251 0.85 3.17 -25.09
N LEU A 252 -0.18 3.61 -24.37
CA LEU A 252 -0.27 3.50 -22.92
C LEU A 252 -0.29 2.04 -22.49
N LEU A 253 -1.15 1.22 -23.09
CA LEU A 253 -1.22 -0.22 -22.80
C LEU A 253 0.12 -0.91 -23.01
N GLN A 254 0.80 -0.61 -24.13
CA GLN A 254 2.13 -1.14 -24.40
C GLN A 254 3.14 -0.73 -23.32
N LYS A 255 3.16 0.56 -22.93
CA LYS A 255 4.09 1.08 -21.92
C LYS A 255 3.88 0.48 -20.54
N LEU A 256 2.63 0.16 -20.19
CA LEU A 256 2.24 -0.41 -18.90
C LEU A 256 2.10 -1.93 -18.92
N ARG A 257 2.42 -2.56 -20.06
CA ARG A 257 2.31 -4.02 -20.29
C ARG A 257 0.91 -4.57 -20.03
N ILE A 258 -0.13 -3.77 -20.23
CA ILE A 258 -1.53 -4.14 -19.96
C ILE A 258 -2.12 -4.80 -21.21
N PRO A 259 -2.66 -6.03 -21.11
CA PRO A 259 -3.41 -6.67 -22.19
C PRO A 259 -4.67 -5.87 -22.51
N SER A 260 -4.86 -5.49 -23.78
CA SER A 260 -6.03 -4.70 -24.22
C SER A 260 -7.36 -5.36 -23.88
N ALA A 261 -7.44 -6.69 -23.93
CA ALA A 261 -8.63 -7.45 -23.55
C ALA A 261 -9.04 -7.28 -22.07
N LEU A 262 -8.11 -6.85 -21.21
CA LEU A 262 -8.33 -6.63 -19.79
C LEU A 262 -8.43 -5.15 -19.42
N ALA A 263 -8.22 -4.24 -20.36
CA ALA A 263 -8.26 -2.81 -20.12
C ALA A 263 -9.68 -2.24 -20.22
N MET A 264 -9.98 -1.30 -19.35
CA MET A 264 -11.20 -0.50 -19.35
C MET A 264 -10.81 0.95 -19.08
N PHE A 265 -11.03 1.83 -20.06
CA PHE A 265 -10.73 3.25 -19.93
C PHE A 265 -11.90 4.00 -19.31
N ASP A 266 -11.60 4.82 -18.30
CA ASP A 266 -12.55 5.70 -17.64
C ASP A 266 -12.11 7.16 -17.84
N TYR A 267 -12.98 7.89 -18.53
CA TYR A 267 -12.79 9.29 -18.91
C TYR A 267 -13.64 10.26 -18.09
N SER A 268 -14.38 9.74 -17.12
CA SER A 268 -15.40 10.48 -16.38
C SER A 268 -14.90 11.05 -15.06
N ASP A 269 -13.82 10.50 -14.51
CA ASP A 269 -13.26 10.94 -13.24
C ASP A 269 -12.68 12.36 -13.34
N ILE A 270 -13.34 13.29 -12.65
CA ILE A 270 -13.01 14.72 -12.61
C ILE A 270 -11.58 14.99 -12.11
N HIS A 271 -11.00 14.08 -11.31
CA HIS A 271 -9.63 14.22 -10.80
C HIS A 271 -8.57 14.07 -11.88
N TYR A 272 -8.93 13.56 -13.07
CA TYR A 272 -8.02 13.35 -14.19
C TYR A 272 -8.37 14.20 -15.40
N GLN A 273 -9.42 15.01 -15.33
CA GLN A 273 -9.76 15.94 -16.39
C GLN A 273 -8.75 17.10 -16.43
N LEU A 274 -8.45 17.57 -17.65
CA LEU A 274 -7.67 18.78 -17.83
C LEU A 274 -8.53 19.99 -17.48
N ASN A 275 -7.95 20.98 -16.79
CA ASN A 275 -8.66 22.20 -16.49
C ASN A 275 -9.01 22.94 -17.80
N PRO A 276 -10.28 23.31 -18.05
CA PRO A 276 -10.70 23.94 -19.31
C PRO A 276 -10.10 25.34 -19.54
N PHE A 277 -9.33 25.88 -18.59
CA PHE A 277 -8.63 27.15 -18.70
C PHE A 277 -7.16 27.03 -19.12
N GLN A 278 -6.69 25.84 -19.51
CA GLN A 278 -5.27 25.60 -19.84
C GLN A 278 -5.01 25.20 -21.31
N SER A 279 -5.98 25.39 -22.20
CA SER A 279 -5.75 25.30 -23.64
C SER A 279 -5.51 26.69 -24.22
N GLU A 280 -4.24 27.11 -24.27
CA GLU A 280 -3.75 28.03 -25.30
C GLU A 280 -3.22 27.22 -26.50
#